data_AF-A0A9D0XKM2-F1
#
_entry.id   AF-A0A9D0XKM2-F1
#
_cell.length_a   1.000
_cell.length_b   1.000
_cell.length_c   1.000
_cell.angle_alpha   90.00
_cell.angle_beta   90.00
_cell.angle_gamma   90.00
#
_symmetry.space_group_name_H-M   'P 1'
#
loop_
_entity.id
_entity.type
_entity.pdbx_description
1 polymer ?
#
loop_
_entity_poly.entity_id
_entity_poly.type
_entity_poly.pdbx_seq_one_letter_code
_entity_poly.pdbx_strand_id
1 'polypeptide(L)'
;KYIGDFKDGEIHGIGICYYTDGSKYSGQWVHRFPEGKGTKTYADGSKRSGLWKKGQPIDAQGNIIEFTAKGEREQADDGTDIQTGCIKGDCKNGEGVFAYADGSRYEGQFKNGKLHGFGTRYLANGDKHVGSYYNNFPHGSGTLFLADGSQKEGEWVNGEYMGNAFREMGVEGCIKGDCINGEGTYIYQDGVAKYTGQFKNGLANGQGVCTYANGERYEGEWKDGSFYGYGTLHLLDGTKATGYWKEGTYVGTHQEETPPESSEVKIPADDFAEELTHREAINMKVWAVIIGVADYSHMPALKYTDDDAYRIYAYLKSPEGGALKDEQINILIDESATKENVLQAMKETFGKAGPNDLVFLYFSGHGLKGSFLPIDFDGFHNKLLHEEVNNILKSSRAKYKLCIADACHSGSLLAARSGTSVDDVLSKYYSTLAQADSGTALIMSSKSDETSLESSGLRQGVFSHFLIRGMKGEADANGNRVVSVRELYDFISENVRNYTGFRQSPVIKGDYDGSMTVGVVR
;
A
#
# COMPACT_ATOMS: atom_id res chain seq x y z
N LYS A 1 23.02 -7.91 -5.16
CA LYS A 1 23.87 -6.89 -4.55
C LYS A 1 24.78 -6.48 -5.63
N TYR A 2 24.70 -5.23 -6.06
CA TYR A 2 25.61 -4.74 -7.08
C TYR A 2 26.79 -3.99 -6.44
N ILE A 3 27.99 -4.23 -6.96
CA ILE A 3 29.21 -3.53 -6.58
C ILE A 3 29.89 -3.11 -7.89
N GLY A 4 29.87 -1.82 -8.20
CA GLY A 4 30.44 -1.30 -9.45
C GLY A 4 30.01 0.13 -9.73
N ASP A 5 30.10 0.51 -11.00
CA ASP A 5 29.79 1.86 -11.46
C ASP A 5 28.27 2.09 -11.56
N PHE A 6 27.89 3.37 -11.46
CA PHE A 6 26.51 3.80 -11.65
C PHE A 6 26.47 5.00 -12.59
N LYS A 7 25.44 5.09 -13.41
CA LYS A 7 25.15 6.25 -14.26
C LYS A 7 23.68 6.58 -14.17
N ASP A 8 23.34 7.84 -13.88
CA ASP A 8 21.96 8.34 -13.77
C ASP A 8 21.08 7.53 -12.80
N GLY A 9 21.67 7.08 -11.69
CA GLY A 9 20.98 6.27 -10.68
C GLY A 9 20.94 4.77 -10.98
N GLU A 10 21.32 4.35 -12.18
CA GLU A 10 21.24 2.95 -12.62
C GLU A 10 22.59 2.26 -12.63
N ILE A 11 22.56 0.93 -12.52
CA ILE A 11 23.72 0.06 -12.69
C ILE A 11 24.26 0.22 -14.11
N HIS A 12 25.54 0.57 -14.20
CA HIS A 12 26.21 0.88 -15.46
C HIS A 12 27.70 0.56 -15.37
N GLY A 13 28.44 0.61 -16.47
CA GLY A 13 29.90 0.50 -16.44
C GLY A 13 30.37 -0.88 -16.02
N ILE A 14 31.43 -0.98 -15.22
CA ILE A 14 32.00 -2.28 -14.81
C ILE A 14 31.57 -2.60 -13.39
N GLY A 15 31.08 -3.82 -13.17
CA GLY A 15 30.72 -4.25 -11.83
C GLY A 15 30.37 -5.73 -11.68
N ILE A 16 30.10 -6.07 -10.43
CA ILE A 16 29.73 -7.41 -9.99
C ILE A 16 28.33 -7.34 -9.38
N CYS A 17 27.39 -8.07 -9.96
CA CYS A 17 26.08 -8.33 -9.35
C CYS A 17 26.05 -9.71 -8.71
N TYR A 18 25.56 -9.78 -7.49
CA TYR A 18 25.17 -11.00 -6.79
C TYR A 18 23.65 -11.11 -6.82
N TYR A 19 23.12 -12.23 -7.31
CA TYR A 19 21.68 -12.43 -7.45
C TYR A 19 21.08 -13.15 -6.24
N THR A 20 19.77 -13.06 -6.09
CA THR A 20 18.97 -13.73 -5.04
C THR A 20 19.07 -15.25 -5.11
N ASP A 21 19.17 -15.82 -6.31
CA ASP A 21 19.38 -17.25 -6.58
C ASP A 21 20.78 -17.76 -6.18
N GLY A 22 21.68 -16.87 -5.73
CA GLY A 22 23.06 -17.18 -5.38
C GLY A 22 24.03 -17.19 -6.57
N SER A 23 23.55 -16.94 -7.79
CA SER A 23 24.39 -16.67 -8.95
C SER A 23 25.05 -15.30 -8.84
N LYS A 24 26.05 -15.04 -9.70
CA LYS A 24 26.66 -13.72 -9.83
C LYS A 24 27.11 -13.45 -11.25
N TYR A 25 27.02 -12.20 -11.66
CA TYR A 25 27.59 -11.71 -12.92
C TYR A 25 28.71 -10.72 -12.63
N SER A 26 29.83 -10.85 -13.34
CA SER A 26 30.95 -9.91 -13.30
C SER A 26 31.27 -9.48 -14.71
N GLY A 27 31.11 -8.20 -15.04
CA GLY A 27 31.29 -7.72 -16.40
C GLY A 27 30.85 -6.28 -16.60
N GLN A 28 30.56 -5.93 -17.85
CA GLN A 28 30.01 -4.63 -18.18
C GLN A 28 28.49 -4.62 -18.06
N TRP A 29 27.96 -3.43 -17.80
CA TRP A 29 26.56 -3.20 -17.50
C TRP A 29 26.07 -1.95 -18.22
N VAL A 30 24.86 -2.02 -18.74
CA VAL A 30 24.15 -0.87 -19.32
C VAL A 30 22.69 -0.96 -18.90
N HIS A 31 22.17 0.10 -18.27
CA HIS A 31 20.78 0.19 -17.82
C HIS A 31 20.33 -1.05 -17.02
N ARG A 32 21.17 -1.47 -16.06
CA ARG A 32 20.95 -2.65 -15.18
C ARG A 32 21.03 -4.01 -15.83
N PHE A 33 21.35 -4.10 -17.11
CA PHE A 33 21.54 -5.39 -17.75
C PHE A 33 23.02 -5.70 -17.92
N PRO A 34 23.42 -6.98 -17.74
CA PRO A 34 24.66 -7.51 -18.30
C PRO A 34 24.76 -7.15 -19.79
N GLU A 35 25.81 -6.43 -20.14
CA GLU A 35 26.03 -5.91 -21.49
C GLU A 35 27.52 -6.02 -21.85
N GLY A 36 27.83 -6.30 -23.11
CA GLY A 36 29.22 -6.45 -23.55
C GLY A 36 29.90 -7.67 -22.94
N LYS A 37 31.16 -7.54 -22.51
CA LYS A 37 31.94 -8.68 -22.01
C LYS A 37 31.72 -8.95 -20.53
N GLY A 38 31.44 -10.21 -20.18
CA GLY A 38 31.36 -10.61 -18.78
C GLY A 38 31.26 -12.11 -18.54
N THR A 39 31.21 -12.46 -17.26
CA THR A 39 31.16 -13.83 -16.77
C THR A 39 30.02 -13.98 -15.77
N LYS A 40 29.05 -14.85 -16.08
CA LYS A 40 28.04 -15.35 -15.13
C LYS A 40 28.57 -16.60 -14.44
N THR A 41 28.50 -16.64 -13.13
CA THR A 41 28.72 -17.84 -12.28
C THR A 41 27.37 -18.21 -11.70
N TYR A 42 26.84 -19.38 -12.05
CA TYR A 42 25.52 -19.82 -11.61
C TYR A 42 25.57 -20.37 -10.17
N ALA A 43 24.42 -20.56 -9.55
CA ALA A 43 24.30 -21.05 -8.17
C ALA A 43 24.94 -22.44 -7.96
N ASP A 44 25.01 -23.25 -9.01
CA ASP A 44 25.69 -24.56 -9.01
C ASP A 44 27.22 -24.47 -9.17
N GLY A 45 27.76 -23.27 -9.32
CA GLY A 45 29.19 -23.00 -9.53
C GLY A 45 29.66 -23.09 -10.98
N SER A 46 28.81 -23.52 -11.92
CA SER A 46 29.11 -23.47 -13.34
C SER A 46 29.33 -22.02 -13.79
N LYS A 47 30.08 -21.82 -14.88
CA LYS A 47 30.46 -20.48 -15.34
C LYS A 47 30.29 -20.35 -16.84
N ARG A 48 29.83 -19.17 -17.25
CA ARG A 48 29.72 -18.76 -18.65
C ARG A 48 30.38 -17.41 -18.84
N SER A 49 31.42 -17.38 -19.68
CA SER A 49 32.09 -16.14 -20.08
C SER A 49 31.81 -15.87 -21.55
N GLY A 50 31.56 -14.62 -21.91
CA GLY A 50 31.24 -14.28 -23.29
C GLY A 50 30.74 -12.86 -23.47
N LEU A 51 30.10 -12.63 -24.61
CA LEU A 51 29.37 -11.40 -24.91
C LEU A 51 27.94 -11.52 -24.39
N TRP A 52 27.41 -10.41 -23.91
CA TRP A 52 26.10 -10.26 -23.30
C TRP A 52 25.38 -9.08 -23.93
N LYS A 53 24.07 -9.20 -24.09
CA LYS A 53 23.21 -8.12 -24.56
C LYS A 53 21.89 -8.22 -23.83
N LYS A 54 21.50 -7.16 -23.11
CA LYS A 54 20.28 -7.14 -22.29
C LYS A 54 20.12 -8.40 -21.41
N GLY A 55 21.18 -8.77 -20.68
CA GLY A 55 21.09 -9.89 -19.74
C GLY A 55 21.22 -11.28 -20.34
N GLN A 56 21.30 -11.40 -21.66
CA GLN A 56 21.40 -12.69 -22.35
C GLN A 56 22.77 -12.87 -22.99
N PRO A 57 23.34 -14.09 -22.97
CA PRO A 57 24.58 -14.34 -23.66
C PRO A 57 24.37 -14.43 -25.18
N ILE A 58 25.29 -13.85 -25.93
CA ILE A 58 25.23 -13.80 -27.40
C ILE A 58 26.51 -14.33 -28.04
N ASP A 59 26.39 -14.78 -29.29
CA ASP A 59 27.52 -15.11 -30.15
C ASP A 59 28.19 -13.86 -30.72
N ALA A 60 29.26 -14.04 -31.50
CA ALA A 60 29.97 -12.94 -32.16
C ALA A 60 29.11 -12.21 -33.21
N GLN A 61 28.01 -12.82 -33.65
CA GLN A 61 27.06 -12.29 -34.62
C GLN A 61 25.87 -11.59 -33.94
N GLY A 62 25.76 -11.66 -32.61
CA GLY A 62 24.71 -11.04 -31.81
C GLY A 62 23.47 -11.91 -31.60
N ASN A 63 23.50 -13.20 -31.95
CA ASN A 63 22.39 -14.12 -31.70
C ASN A 63 22.45 -14.65 -30.27
N ILE A 64 21.28 -14.80 -29.64
CA ILE A 64 21.15 -15.39 -28.30
C ILE A 64 21.65 -16.84 -28.36
N ILE A 65 22.50 -17.19 -27.40
CA ILE A 65 22.97 -18.56 -27.24
C ILE A 65 22.26 -19.19 -26.05
N GLU A 66 21.53 -20.29 -26.29
CA GLU A 66 20.97 -21.06 -25.19
C GLU A 66 22.08 -21.73 -24.36
N PHE A 67 21.92 -21.71 -23.05
CA PHE A 67 22.78 -22.42 -22.10
C PHE A 67 21.90 -23.19 -21.13
N THR A 68 22.40 -24.31 -20.64
CA THR A 68 21.72 -25.12 -19.64
C THR A 68 22.65 -25.36 -18.46
N ALA A 69 22.36 -24.72 -17.33
CA ALA A 69 22.99 -25.02 -16.04
C ALA A 69 22.05 -25.96 -15.27
N LYS A 70 22.55 -27.04 -14.67
CA LYS A 70 21.72 -28.04 -13.94
C LYS A 70 20.53 -28.68 -14.68
N GLY A 71 20.43 -28.56 -16.01
CA GLY A 71 19.26 -29.03 -16.77
C GLY A 71 18.17 -27.97 -16.97
N GLU A 72 18.34 -26.78 -16.41
CA GLU A 72 17.44 -25.64 -16.57
C GLU A 72 17.99 -24.67 -17.62
N ARG A 73 17.09 -24.14 -18.48
CA ARG A 73 17.48 -23.16 -19.49
C ARG A 73 17.83 -21.84 -18.81
N GLU A 74 18.91 -21.22 -19.26
CA GLU A 74 19.30 -19.89 -18.82
C GLU A 74 18.18 -18.89 -19.11
N GLN A 75 17.62 -18.31 -18.05
CA GLN A 75 16.63 -17.25 -18.11
C GLN A 75 17.32 -15.91 -18.35
N ALA A 76 16.61 -15.00 -19.02
CA ALA A 76 17.08 -13.63 -19.19
C ALA A 76 17.17 -12.94 -17.82
N ASP A 77 18.26 -12.22 -17.57
CA ASP A 77 18.30 -11.28 -16.45
C ASP A 77 17.31 -10.15 -16.76
N ASP A 78 16.24 -10.06 -15.96
CA ASP A 78 15.20 -9.04 -16.05
C ASP A 78 15.56 -7.75 -15.29
N GLY A 79 16.71 -7.74 -14.61
CA GLY A 79 17.23 -6.62 -13.84
C GLY A 79 16.63 -6.47 -12.44
N THR A 80 15.83 -7.43 -11.95
CA THR A 80 15.11 -7.34 -10.66
C THR A 80 15.70 -8.22 -9.55
N ASP A 81 16.39 -9.30 -9.91
CA ASP A 81 16.94 -10.32 -9.00
C ASP A 81 18.24 -9.91 -8.26
N ILE A 82 18.41 -8.64 -7.94
CA ILE A 82 19.63 -8.12 -7.33
C ILE A 82 19.51 -8.24 -5.80
N GLN A 83 20.35 -9.04 -5.14
CA GLN A 83 20.40 -9.10 -3.66
C GLN A 83 20.55 -7.69 -3.01
N THR A 84 19.84 -7.37 -1.93
CA THR A 84 20.03 -6.07 -1.23
C THR A 84 21.28 -6.06 -0.36
N GLY A 85 21.77 -4.88 0.03
CA GLY A 85 22.68 -4.78 1.17
C GLY A 85 23.65 -3.61 1.17
N CYS A 86 24.44 -3.55 2.24
CA CYS A 86 25.50 -2.58 2.40
C CYS A 86 26.65 -2.89 1.43
N ILE A 87 26.97 -1.94 0.55
CA ILE A 87 28.03 -2.07 -0.46
C ILE A 87 29.30 -1.30 -0.07
N LYS A 88 29.19 -0.30 0.81
CA LYS A 88 30.32 0.49 1.34
C LYS A 88 29.98 1.10 2.70
N GLY A 89 30.96 1.26 3.58
CA GLY A 89 30.80 1.97 4.86
C GLY A 89 30.02 1.20 5.94
N ASP A 90 29.49 1.93 6.93
CA ASP A 90 28.72 1.38 8.05
C ASP A 90 27.23 1.69 7.87
N CYS A 91 26.51 0.78 7.22
CA CYS A 91 25.06 0.89 7.07
C CYS A 91 24.26 0.53 8.34
N LYS A 92 24.92 0.36 9.50
CA LYS A 92 24.25 0.11 10.78
C LYS A 92 24.20 1.37 11.62
N ASN A 93 25.33 2.04 11.86
CA ASN A 93 25.42 3.18 12.79
C ASN A 93 26.37 4.30 12.34
N GLY A 94 26.65 4.41 11.04
CA GLY A 94 27.56 5.41 10.51
C GLY A 94 27.20 5.82 9.10
N GLU A 95 28.18 6.25 8.32
CA GLU A 95 27.99 6.58 6.91
C GLU A 95 28.22 5.35 6.04
N GLY A 96 27.28 5.09 5.13
CA GLY A 96 27.30 3.93 4.27
C GLY A 96 26.62 4.16 2.94
N VAL A 97 26.77 3.17 2.06
CA VAL A 97 26.05 3.05 0.81
C VAL A 97 25.30 1.74 0.82
N PHE A 98 23.97 1.82 0.73
CA PHE A 98 23.08 0.68 0.73
C PHE A 98 22.39 0.55 -0.63
N ALA A 99 22.52 -0.61 -1.26
CA ALA A 99 21.88 -0.92 -2.53
C ALA A 99 20.62 -1.77 -2.30
N TYR A 100 19.54 -1.43 -3.01
CA TYR A 100 18.27 -2.14 -3.01
C TYR A 100 18.14 -3.05 -4.24
N ALA A 101 17.14 -3.95 -4.22
CA ALA A 101 16.94 -4.95 -5.25
C ALA A 101 16.44 -4.33 -6.56
N ASP A 102 15.63 -3.27 -6.44
CA ASP A 102 15.15 -2.45 -7.54
C ASP A 102 16.23 -1.58 -8.22
N GLY A 103 17.52 -1.78 -7.90
CA GLY A 103 18.65 -0.99 -8.39
C GLY A 103 18.78 0.40 -7.77
N SER A 104 17.83 0.84 -6.93
CA SER A 104 17.95 2.08 -6.18
C SER A 104 19.06 1.97 -5.13
N ARG A 105 19.56 3.11 -4.66
CA ARG A 105 20.57 3.13 -3.60
C ARG A 105 20.45 4.36 -2.72
N TYR A 106 20.91 4.22 -1.48
CA TYR A 106 21.07 5.31 -0.55
C TYR A 106 22.53 5.48 -0.18
N GLU A 107 22.98 6.73 -0.18
CA GLU A 107 24.32 7.16 0.22
C GLU A 107 24.15 8.17 1.35
N GLY A 108 24.55 7.82 2.58
CA GLY A 108 24.38 8.72 3.71
C GLY A 108 24.48 8.05 5.06
N GLN A 109 23.89 8.69 6.06
CA GLN A 109 23.98 8.31 7.45
C GLN A 109 22.96 7.22 7.83
N PHE A 110 23.36 6.36 8.76
CA PHE A 110 22.57 5.25 9.28
C PHE A 110 22.56 5.24 10.81
N LYS A 111 21.44 4.80 11.37
CA LYS A 111 21.28 4.53 12.80
C LYS A 111 20.41 3.30 13.00
N ASN A 112 20.91 2.31 13.73
CA ASN A 112 20.27 1.02 13.95
C ASN A 112 19.82 0.32 12.64
N GLY A 113 20.62 0.42 11.58
CA GLY A 113 20.32 -0.18 10.28
C GLY A 113 19.28 0.57 9.44
N LYS A 114 18.84 1.75 9.88
CA LYS A 114 17.87 2.60 9.17
C LYS A 114 18.55 3.85 8.62
N LEU A 115 18.07 4.38 7.49
CA LEU A 115 18.51 5.67 6.96
C LEU A 115 18.13 6.74 8.00
N HIS A 116 19.09 7.56 8.37
CA HIS A 116 18.93 8.52 9.46
C HIS A 116 19.92 9.65 9.29
N GLY A 117 19.55 10.90 9.57
CA GLY A 117 20.42 12.05 9.31
C GLY A 117 20.47 12.39 7.83
N PHE A 118 21.56 12.96 7.35
CA PHE A 118 21.62 13.46 5.98
C PHE A 118 22.05 12.38 4.98
N GLY A 119 21.44 12.37 3.80
CA GLY A 119 21.86 11.48 2.71
C GLY A 119 21.21 11.79 1.37
N THR A 120 21.63 11.01 0.38
CA THR A 120 21.07 11.03 -0.98
C THR A 120 20.51 9.67 -1.32
N ARG A 121 19.23 9.62 -1.69
CA ARG A 121 18.59 8.43 -2.24
C ARG A 121 18.44 8.59 -3.75
N TYR A 122 19.07 7.71 -4.51
CA TYR A 122 18.89 7.57 -5.95
C TYR A 122 17.81 6.53 -6.19
N LEU A 123 16.75 6.91 -6.90
CA LEU A 123 15.62 6.04 -7.20
C LEU A 123 15.80 5.35 -8.54
N ALA A 124 15.09 4.24 -8.71
CA ALA A 124 15.15 3.44 -9.91
C ALA A 124 14.61 4.15 -11.16
N ASN A 125 13.77 5.17 -11.01
CA ASN A 125 13.22 5.92 -12.14
C ASN A 125 14.12 7.10 -12.59
N GLY A 126 15.32 7.24 -12.02
CA GLY A 126 16.24 8.35 -12.30
C GLY A 126 16.05 9.56 -11.38
N ASP A 127 14.99 9.61 -10.58
CA ASP A 127 14.82 10.64 -9.57
C ASP A 127 15.88 10.49 -8.47
N LYS A 128 16.20 11.59 -7.79
CA LYS A 128 17.01 11.54 -6.56
C LYS A 128 16.46 12.49 -5.51
N HIS A 129 16.48 12.06 -4.26
CA HIS A 129 16.20 12.93 -3.11
C HIS A 129 17.49 13.20 -2.34
N VAL A 130 17.81 14.46 -2.10
CA VAL A 130 18.96 14.90 -1.30
C VAL A 130 18.41 15.64 -0.09
N GLY A 131 18.65 15.12 1.12
CA GLY A 131 18.09 15.76 2.30
C GLY A 131 18.23 14.94 3.57
N SER A 132 17.45 15.34 4.57
CA SER A 132 17.42 14.68 5.87
C SER A 132 16.48 13.47 5.86
N TYR A 133 16.83 12.47 6.68
CA TYR A 133 16.11 11.20 6.82
C TYR A 133 15.90 10.87 8.30
N TYR A 134 14.76 10.26 8.59
CA TYR A 134 14.45 9.69 9.89
C TYR A 134 13.76 8.34 9.71
N ASN A 135 14.33 7.27 10.27
CA ASN A 135 13.77 5.92 10.24
C ASN A 135 13.39 5.43 8.83
N ASN A 136 14.30 5.57 7.85
CA ASN A 136 14.13 5.21 6.43
C ASN A 136 13.37 6.21 5.55
N PHE A 137 12.74 7.23 6.12
CA PHE A 137 11.93 8.18 5.35
C PHE A 137 12.61 9.54 5.23
N PRO A 138 12.48 10.24 4.08
CA PRO A 138 12.74 11.67 4.01
C PRO A 138 12.02 12.42 5.13
N HIS A 139 12.74 13.24 5.88
CA HIS A 139 12.20 13.97 7.02
C HIS A 139 13.03 15.22 7.29
N GLY A 140 12.39 16.37 7.47
CA GLY A 140 13.04 17.69 7.50
C GLY A 140 13.32 18.22 6.10
N SER A 141 14.28 19.14 5.98
CA SER A 141 14.57 19.78 4.70
C SER A 141 15.18 18.80 3.68
N GLY A 142 14.74 18.93 2.43
CA GLY A 142 15.25 18.13 1.32
C GLY A 142 14.85 18.64 -0.06
N THR A 143 15.61 18.23 -1.06
CA THR A 143 15.37 18.55 -2.48
C THR A 143 15.14 17.26 -3.25
N LEU A 144 13.99 17.14 -3.90
CA LEU A 144 13.70 16.11 -4.89
C LEU A 144 14.10 16.63 -6.27
N PHE A 145 14.98 15.91 -6.95
CA PHE A 145 15.33 16.11 -8.35
C PHE A 145 14.62 15.02 -9.16
N LEU A 146 13.81 15.45 -10.12
CA LEU A 146 13.08 14.57 -11.01
C LEU A 146 13.96 14.22 -12.23
N ALA A 147 13.71 13.06 -12.84
CA ALA A 147 14.45 12.58 -14.00
C ALA A 147 14.37 13.53 -15.21
N ASP A 148 13.33 14.37 -15.29
CA ASP A 148 13.17 15.42 -16.30
C ASP A 148 14.05 16.66 -16.07
N GLY A 149 14.82 16.68 -14.98
CA GLY A 149 15.71 17.77 -14.57
C GLY A 149 15.04 18.83 -13.70
N SER A 150 13.73 18.75 -13.45
CA SER A 150 13.04 19.65 -12.52
C SER A 150 13.40 19.33 -11.06
N GLN A 151 13.25 20.32 -10.18
CA GLN A 151 13.59 20.18 -8.76
C GLN A 151 12.49 20.76 -7.86
N LYS A 152 12.27 20.13 -6.71
CA LYS A 152 11.33 20.55 -5.66
C LYS A 152 12.07 20.59 -4.32
N GLU A 153 12.29 21.79 -3.81
CA GLU A 153 12.90 22.01 -2.50
C GLU A 153 11.82 22.32 -1.47
N GLY A 154 11.90 21.71 -0.29
CA GLY A 154 10.96 21.98 0.78
C GLY A 154 11.17 21.07 1.99
N GLU A 155 10.16 21.07 2.87
CA GLU A 155 10.15 20.22 4.04
C GLU A 155 9.49 18.88 3.75
N TRP A 156 10.00 17.84 4.41
CA TRP A 156 9.50 16.48 4.31
C TRP A 156 9.08 15.97 5.68
N VAL A 157 7.99 15.23 5.74
CA VAL A 157 7.54 14.55 6.96
C VAL A 157 7.20 13.13 6.62
N ASN A 158 7.98 12.18 7.16
CA ASN A 158 7.76 10.74 6.98
C ASN A 158 7.64 10.30 5.50
N GLY A 159 8.39 10.96 4.62
CA GLY A 159 8.43 10.68 3.19
C GLY A 159 7.44 11.48 2.35
N GLU A 160 6.62 12.33 2.96
CA GLU A 160 5.70 13.23 2.26
C GLU A 160 6.33 14.61 2.05
N TYR A 161 6.15 15.18 0.85
CA TYR A 161 6.60 16.52 0.53
C TYR A 161 5.56 17.55 0.98
N MET A 162 5.90 18.35 1.98
CA MET A 162 5.02 19.38 2.55
C MET A 162 5.13 20.72 1.81
N GLY A 163 6.20 20.92 1.03
CA GLY A 163 6.54 22.20 0.44
C GLY A 163 7.00 23.23 1.48
N ASN A 164 7.11 24.49 1.07
CA ASN A 164 7.58 25.60 1.91
C ASN A 164 6.84 26.93 1.63
N ALA A 165 5.80 26.92 0.79
CA ALA A 165 5.28 28.11 0.11
C ALA A 165 4.72 29.22 1.03
N PHE A 166 4.24 28.90 2.24
CA PHE A 166 3.71 29.91 3.17
C PHE A 166 4.60 30.15 4.39
N ARG A 167 5.61 29.30 4.63
CA ARG A 167 6.53 29.44 5.76
C ARG A 167 7.43 30.67 5.63
N GLU A 168 7.79 31.03 4.39
CA GLU A 168 8.56 32.24 4.08
C GLU A 168 7.82 33.54 4.43
N MET A 169 6.49 33.51 4.57
CA MET A 169 5.71 34.69 4.96
C MET A 169 5.83 35.01 6.46
N GLY A 170 6.21 34.04 7.31
CA GLY A 170 6.44 34.26 8.75
C GLY A 170 5.21 34.68 9.54
N VAL A 171 4.00 34.51 9.00
CA VAL A 171 2.73 34.87 9.66
C VAL A 171 1.82 33.65 9.74
N GLU A 172 1.46 33.24 10.95
CA GLU A 172 0.48 32.19 11.23
C GLU A 172 -0.78 32.80 11.83
N GLY A 173 -1.92 32.15 11.62
CA GLY A 173 -3.21 32.61 12.13
C GLY A 173 -3.99 33.50 11.16
N CYS A 174 -4.90 34.30 11.71
CA CYS A 174 -5.75 35.19 10.91
C CYS A 174 -4.93 36.39 10.42
N ILE A 175 -4.65 36.43 9.11
CA ILE A 175 -3.82 37.49 8.52
C ILE A 175 -4.65 38.61 7.90
N LYS A 176 -5.95 38.39 7.70
CA LYS A 176 -6.87 39.38 7.12
C LYS A 176 -8.32 39.02 7.47
N GLY A 177 -9.15 40.03 7.72
CA GLY A 177 -10.59 39.88 7.88
C GLY A 177 -11.01 39.29 9.24
N ASP A 178 -12.21 38.72 9.28
CA ASP A 178 -12.79 38.08 10.47
C ASP A 178 -12.75 36.56 10.30
N CYS A 179 -11.69 35.94 10.85
CA CYS A 179 -11.54 34.49 10.83
C CYS A 179 -12.33 33.76 11.94
N ILE A 180 -13.23 34.46 12.65
CA ILE A 180 -14.07 33.85 13.68
C ILE A 180 -15.50 33.69 13.15
N ASN A 181 -16.14 34.76 12.67
CA ASN A 181 -17.53 34.74 12.19
C ASN A 181 -17.76 35.67 10.99
N GLY A 182 -16.85 35.66 10.01
CA GLY A 182 -16.98 36.48 8.81
C GLY A 182 -16.07 35.99 7.68
N GLU A 183 -15.72 36.89 6.76
CA GLU A 183 -14.75 36.56 5.71
C GLU A 183 -13.33 36.90 6.15
N GLY A 184 -12.42 35.96 5.96
CA GLY A 184 -11.02 36.12 6.35
C GLY A 184 -10.04 35.32 5.52
N THR A 185 -8.76 35.57 5.77
CA THR A 185 -7.64 34.76 5.29
C THR A 185 -6.86 34.25 6.49
N TYR A 186 -6.69 32.94 6.56
CA TYR A 186 -6.02 32.25 7.65
C TYR A 186 -4.87 31.40 7.11
N ILE A 187 -3.70 31.49 7.76
CA ILE A 187 -2.57 30.59 7.51
C ILE A 187 -2.51 29.58 8.66
N TYR A 188 -2.59 28.30 8.32
CA TYR A 188 -2.51 27.21 9.28
C TYR A 188 -1.08 27.01 9.79
N GLN A 189 -0.94 26.37 10.95
CA GLN A 189 0.35 26.16 11.62
C GLN A 189 1.41 25.59 10.67
N ASP A 190 2.65 26.03 10.85
CA ASP A 190 3.81 25.70 10.01
C ASP A 190 3.69 26.13 8.54
N GLY A 191 2.67 26.93 8.20
CA GLY A 191 2.45 27.40 6.83
C GLY A 191 2.12 26.25 5.86
N VAL A 192 1.46 25.20 6.34
CA VAL A 192 1.09 24.03 5.50
C VAL A 192 -0.07 24.32 4.55
N ALA A 193 -0.94 25.27 4.92
CA ALA A 193 -2.10 25.65 4.13
C ALA A 193 -2.50 27.10 4.39
N LYS A 194 -3.14 27.71 3.40
CA LYS A 194 -3.76 29.03 3.46
C LYS A 194 -5.20 28.92 3.00
N TYR A 195 -6.13 29.31 3.86
CA TYR A 195 -7.55 29.41 3.51
C TYR A 195 -7.96 30.87 3.35
N THR A 196 -8.77 31.17 2.34
CA THR A 196 -9.45 32.46 2.17
C THR A 196 -10.91 32.20 1.89
N GLY A 197 -11.79 32.69 2.75
CA GLY A 197 -13.22 32.43 2.62
C GLY A 197 -13.98 32.79 3.88
N GLN A 198 -15.18 32.25 3.97
CA GLN A 198 -16.09 32.47 5.08
C GLN A 198 -15.75 31.57 6.29
N PHE A 199 -15.98 32.10 7.48
CA PHE A 199 -15.73 31.46 8.77
C PHE A 199 -16.97 31.47 9.66
N LYS A 200 -17.10 30.42 10.47
CA LYS A 200 -18.07 30.32 11.56
C LYS A 200 -17.44 29.61 12.75
N ASN A 201 -17.50 30.22 13.93
CA ASN A 201 -16.86 29.75 15.15
C ASN A 201 -15.37 29.38 14.98
N GLY A 202 -14.63 30.15 14.16
CA GLY A 202 -13.20 29.90 13.90
C GLY A 202 -12.90 28.81 12.87
N LEU A 203 -13.93 28.18 12.28
CA LEU A 203 -13.78 27.13 11.27
C LEU A 203 -14.21 27.63 9.89
N ALA A 204 -13.56 27.13 8.84
CA ALA A 204 -13.99 27.37 7.45
C ALA A 204 -15.45 26.92 7.25
N ASN A 205 -16.29 27.81 6.73
CA ASN A 205 -17.73 27.58 6.61
C ASN A 205 -18.31 28.48 5.52
N GLY A 206 -19.08 27.95 4.57
CA GLY A 206 -19.54 28.69 3.39
C GLY A 206 -18.55 28.60 2.23
N GLN A 207 -18.46 29.61 1.37
CA GLN A 207 -17.57 29.56 0.20
C GLN A 207 -16.14 29.92 0.56
N GLY A 208 -15.16 29.19 0.01
CA GLY A 208 -13.75 29.53 0.21
C GLY A 208 -12.77 28.72 -0.63
N VAL A 209 -11.53 29.18 -0.60
CA VAL A 209 -10.40 28.62 -1.31
C VAL A 209 -9.32 28.24 -0.31
N CYS A 210 -8.92 26.97 -0.29
CA CYS A 210 -7.74 26.50 0.44
C CYS A 210 -6.61 26.21 -0.54
N THR A 211 -5.43 26.77 -0.31
CA THR A 211 -4.20 26.45 -1.06
C THR A 211 -3.22 25.80 -0.11
N TYR A 212 -2.64 24.66 -0.50
CA TYR A 212 -1.67 23.91 0.28
C TYR A 212 -0.25 24.27 -0.16
N ALA A 213 0.71 24.19 0.77
CA ALA A 213 2.10 24.53 0.51
C ALA A 213 2.78 23.57 -0.47
N ASN A 214 2.24 22.36 -0.60
CA ASN A 214 2.64 21.38 -1.61
C ASN A 214 2.25 21.83 -3.04
N GLY A 215 1.31 22.77 -3.21
CA GLY A 215 0.83 23.32 -4.49
C GLY A 215 -0.60 22.92 -4.87
N GLU A 216 -1.26 22.06 -4.09
CA GLU A 216 -2.66 21.68 -4.30
C GLU A 216 -3.61 22.82 -3.87
N ARG A 217 -4.83 22.82 -4.39
CA ARG A 217 -5.85 23.79 -3.95
C ARG A 217 -7.26 23.26 -4.08
N TYR A 218 -8.14 23.66 -3.18
CA TYR A 218 -9.58 23.43 -3.25
C TYR A 218 -10.33 24.75 -3.32
N GLU A 219 -11.34 24.83 -4.19
CA GLU A 219 -12.21 25.98 -4.37
C GLU A 219 -13.67 25.51 -4.32
N GLY A 220 -14.45 25.89 -3.31
CA GLY A 220 -15.81 25.41 -3.18
C GLY A 220 -16.48 25.74 -1.85
N GLU A 221 -17.55 25.01 -1.56
CA GLU A 221 -18.28 25.10 -0.30
C GLU A 221 -17.56 24.39 0.86
N TRP A 222 -17.79 24.88 2.07
CA TRP A 222 -17.17 24.43 3.31
C TRP A 222 -18.21 24.33 4.41
N LYS A 223 -18.04 23.36 5.29
CA LYS A 223 -18.84 23.23 6.50
C LYS A 223 -17.98 22.66 7.62
N ASP A 224 -17.95 23.36 8.74
CA ASP A 224 -17.27 22.98 9.98
C ASP A 224 -15.79 22.57 9.78
N GLY A 225 -15.09 23.30 8.90
CA GLY A 225 -13.66 23.09 8.62
C GLY A 225 -13.36 22.13 7.46
N SER A 226 -14.37 21.50 6.87
CA SER A 226 -14.21 20.48 5.82
C SER A 226 -14.87 20.89 4.51
N PHE A 227 -14.39 20.34 3.38
CA PHE A 227 -15.05 20.52 2.07
C PHE A 227 -16.49 20.02 2.15
N TYR A 228 -17.42 20.79 1.61
CA TYR A 228 -18.85 20.48 1.60
C TYR A 228 -19.45 21.02 0.30
N GLY A 229 -20.69 20.66 -0.05
CA GLY A 229 -21.40 21.24 -1.19
C GLY A 229 -20.64 21.13 -2.51
N TYR A 230 -20.89 22.02 -3.47
CA TYR A 230 -20.21 21.95 -4.76
C TYR A 230 -18.81 22.60 -4.72
N GLY A 231 -17.81 21.97 -5.33
CA GLY A 231 -16.43 22.47 -5.33
C GLY A 231 -15.48 21.74 -6.28
N THR A 232 -14.30 22.32 -6.48
CA THR A 232 -13.21 21.79 -7.32
C THR A 232 -11.91 21.64 -6.54
N LEU A 233 -11.35 20.43 -6.49
CA LEU A 233 -10.00 20.14 -6.01
C LEU A 233 -9.03 20.10 -7.20
N HIS A 234 -7.88 20.74 -7.05
CA HIS A 234 -6.77 20.79 -8.00
C HIS A 234 -5.53 20.15 -7.38
N LEU A 235 -5.02 19.09 -8.02
CA LEU A 235 -3.89 18.30 -7.54
C LEU A 235 -2.58 18.68 -8.23
N LEU A 236 -1.47 18.20 -7.67
CA LEU A 236 -0.11 18.50 -8.13
C LEU A 236 0.22 18.01 -9.55
N ASP A 237 -0.39 16.91 -9.95
CA ASP A 237 -0.21 16.33 -11.29
C ASP A 237 -1.07 17.02 -12.36
N GLY A 238 -1.81 18.08 -11.98
CA GLY A 238 -2.72 18.83 -12.85
C GLY A 238 -4.14 18.27 -12.90
N THR A 239 -4.42 17.16 -12.24
CA THR A 239 -5.76 16.57 -12.14
C THR A 239 -6.72 17.51 -11.42
N LYS A 240 -7.99 17.50 -11.86
CA LYS A 240 -9.08 18.29 -11.27
C LYS A 240 -10.26 17.39 -10.94
N ALA A 241 -10.80 17.52 -9.73
CA ALA A 241 -12.04 16.85 -9.32
C ALA A 241 -13.11 17.90 -9.01
N THR A 242 -14.12 18.03 -9.88
CA THR A 242 -15.20 19.02 -9.77
C THR A 242 -16.54 18.32 -9.55
N GLY A 243 -17.24 18.66 -8.47
CA GLY A 243 -18.52 18.04 -8.10
C GLY A 243 -18.91 18.35 -6.67
N TYR A 244 -19.81 17.56 -6.10
CA TYR A 244 -20.30 17.71 -4.75
C TYR A 244 -19.37 17.04 -3.73
N TRP A 245 -19.31 17.62 -2.54
CA TRP A 245 -18.48 17.22 -1.42
C TRP A 245 -19.32 17.12 -0.15
N LYS A 246 -19.01 16.18 0.73
CA LYS A 246 -19.62 16.04 2.05
C LYS A 246 -18.55 15.62 3.06
N GLU A 247 -18.32 16.45 4.08
CA GLU A 247 -17.34 16.18 5.14
C GLU A 247 -15.95 15.85 4.57
N GLY A 248 -15.46 16.65 3.63
CA GLY A 248 -14.16 16.44 2.98
C GLY A 248 -14.18 15.46 1.82
N THR A 249 -15.28 14.73 1.61
CA THR A 249 -15.37 13.61 0.64
C THR A 249 -16.01 14.05 -0.67
N TYR A 250 -15.42 13.70 -1.81
CA TYR A 250 -16.08 13.84 -3.12
C TYR A 250 -17.23 12.83 -3.27
N VAL A 251 -18.45 13.30 -3.50
CA VAL A 251 -19.66 12.46 -3.67
C VAL A 251 -20.15 12.37 -5.11
N GLY A 252 -19.45 12.98 -6.07
CA GLY A 252 -19.78 12.89 -7.51
C GLY A 252 -20.32 14.19 -8.11
N THR A 253 -20.73 14.16 -9.37
CA THR A 253 -21.16 15.36 -10.12
C THR A 253 -22.64 15.72 -9.91
N HIS A 254 -23.40 14.86 -9.23
CA HIS A 254 -24.81 15.03 -8.96
C HIS A 254 -25.05 15.14 -7.45
N GLN A 255 -26.00 15.99 -7.06
CA GLN A 255 -26.41 16.14 -5.67
C GLN A 255 -27.23 14.91 -5.29
N GLU A 256 -26.71 14.03 -4.42
CA GLU A 256 -27.52 12.93 -3.88
C GLU A 256 -28.69 13.52 -3.07
N GLU A 257 -29.91 13.19 -3.46
CA GLU A 257 -31.09 13.45 -2.64
C GLU A 257 -30.99 12.59 -1.39
N THR A 258 -30.88 13.23 -0.22
CA THR A 258 -30.95 12.55 1.07
C THR A 258 -32.24 11.72 1.14
N PRO A 259 -32.20 10.42 1.49
CA PRO A 259 -33.41 9.69 1.85
C PRO A 259 -34.07 10.39 3.05
N PRO A 260 -35.41 10.37 3.15
CA PRO A 260 -36.13 11.08 4.20
C PRO A 260 -35.76 10.56 5.59
N GLU A 261 -35.64 11.48 6.55
CA GLU A 261 -35.40 11.18 7.95
C GLU A 261 -36.51 10.30 8.57
N SER A 262 -36.04 9.39 9.43
CA SER A 262 -36.73 8.65 10.50
C SER A 262 -37.45 7.34 10.14
N SER A 263 -36.84 6.24 10.57
CA SER A 263 -37.45 5.48 11.67
C SER A 263 -36.36 5.06 12.65
N GLU A 264 -36.45 5.56 13.88
CA GLU A 264 -35.64 5.09 15.00
C GLU A 264 -35.87 3.59 15.19
N VAL A 265 -34.84 2.79 14.90
CA VAL A 265 -34.78 1.43 15.43
C VAL A 265 -34.37 1.55 16.90
N LYS A 266 -35.34 1.45 17.80
CA LYS A 266 -35.07 1.18 19.22
C LYS A 266 -34.47 -0.22 19.31
N ILE A 267 -33.16 -0.29 19.45
CA ILE A 267 -32.47 -1.51 19.86
C ILE A 267 -32.77 -1.71 21.35
N PRO A 268 -33.27 -2.89 21.78
CA PRO A 268 -33.43 -3.21 23.20
C PRO A 268 -32.09 -3.09 23.93
N ALA A 269 -32.09 -2.47 25.11
CA ALA A 269 -30.91 -2.18 25.90
C ALA A 269 -30.31 -3.39 26.66
N ASP A 270 -30.49 -4.61 26.16
CA ASP A 270 -29.98 -5.84 26.77
C ASP A 270 -29.31 -6.71 25.69
N ASP A 271 -28.05 -6.41 25.39
CA ASP A 271 -26.99 -7.37 25.04
C ASP A 271 -25.71 -6.55 24.79
N PHE A 272 -25.13 -6.01 25.87
CA PHE A 272 -23.73 -5.61 25.83
C PHE A 272 -22.92 -6.91 25.73
N ALA A 273 -22.45 -7.24 24.52
CA ALA A 273 -21.32 -8.16 24.39
C ALA A 273 -20.18 -7.58 25.24
N GLU A 274 -19.79 -8.28 26.30
CA GLU A 274 -18.71 -7.85 27.18
C GLU A 274 -17.45 -7.58 26.34
N GLU A 275 -16.93 -6.36 26.38
CA GLU A 275 -15.65 -6.02 25.77
C GLU A 275 -14.57 -6.98 26.33
N LEU A 276 -13.91 -7.72 25.43
CA LEU A 276 -12.80 -8.60 25.78
C LEU A 276 -11.74 -7.81 26.54
N THR A 277 -11.37 -8.27 27.74
CA THR A 277 -10.35 -7.58 28.53
C THR A 277 -9.00 -7.68 27.82
N HIS A 278 -8.12 -6.69 27.97
CA HIS A 278 -6.76 -6.70 27.41
C HIS A 278 -5.99 -8.01 27.71
N ARG A 279 -6.26 -8.65 28.86
CA ARG A 279 -5.67 -9.94 29.24
C ARG A 279 -6.17 -11.11 28.40
N GLU A 280 -7.45 -11.11 28.02
CA GLU A 280 -8.04 -12.14 27.17
C GLU A 280 -7.64 -11.94 25.70
N ALA A 281 -7.58 -10.67 25.26
CA ALA A 281 -7.09 -10.30 23.93
C ALA A 281 -5.65 -10.77 23.67
N ILE A 282 -4.76 -10.71 24.68
CA ILE A 282 -3.37 -11.23 24.57
C ILE A 282 -3.32 -12.75 24.32
N ASN A 283 -4.30 -13.50 24.83
CA ASN A 283 -4.31 -14.96 24.76
C ASN A 283 -4.99 -15.51 23.49
N MET A 284 -5.65 -14.67 22.72
CA MET A 284 -6.23 -15.03 21.42
C MET A 284 -5.12 -15.40 20.43
N LYS A 285 -5.25 -16.56 19.78
CA LYS A 285 -4.34 -16.92 18.67
C LYS A 285 -4.89 -16.37 17.37
N VAL A 286 -3.97 -15.95 16.51
CA VAL A 286 -4.27 -15.60 15.12
C VAL A 286 -3.78 -16.73 14.22
N TRP A 287 -4.61 -17.14 13.26
CA TRP A 287 -4.31 -18.13 12.23
C TRP A 287 -4.42 -17.43 10.87
N ALA A 288 -3.29 -17.19 10.22
CA ALA A 288 -3.19 -16.27 9.09
C ALA A 288 -2.82 -16.97 7.78
N VAL A 289 -3.51 -16.64 6.70
CA VAL A 289 -3.09 -16.96 5.32
C VAL A 289 -2.97 -15.65 4.55
N ILE A 290 -1.81 -15.43 3.95
CA ILE A 290 -1.44 -14.18 3.29
C ILE A 290 -1.07 -14.51 1.85
N ILE A 291 -1.73 -13.87 0.91
CA ILE A 291 -1.56 -14.08 -0.52
C ILE A 291 -1.16 -12.75 -1.17
N GLY A 292 -0.09 -12.78 -1.97
CA GLY A 292 0.35 -11.66 -2.82
C GLY A 292 0.57 -12.16 -4.23
N VAL A 293 -0.04 -11.52 -5.22
CA VAL A 293 0.12 -11.88 -6.64
C VAL A 293 0.38 -10.60 -7.43
N ALA A 294 1.55 -10.52 -8.04
CA ALA A 294 2.04 -9.36 -8.78
C ALA A 294 2.30 -9.72 -10.26
N ASP A 295 2.87 -10.90 -10.54
CA ASP A 295 3.40 -11.26 -11.85
C ASP A 295 2.44 -12.08 -12.73
N TYR A 296 1.33 -11.45 -13.12
CA TYR A 296 0.34 -12.11 -13.97
C TYR A 296 0.83 -12.26 -15.42
N SER A 297 0.77 -13.48 -15.97
CA SER A 297 1.12 -13.77 -17.36
C SER A 297 0.17 -13.13 -18.40
N HIS A 298 -1.07 -12.82 -18.01
CA HIS A 298 -2.13 -12.35 -18.91
C HIS A 298 -2.80 -11.04 -18.47
N MET A 299 -2.29 -10.40 -17.42
CA MET A 299 -2.79 -9.12 -16.94
C MET A 299 -1.62 -8.18 -16.66
N PRO A 300 -1.86 -6.86 -16.61
CA PRO A 300 -0.84 -5.92 -16.17
C PRO A 300 -0.30 -6.33 -14.80
N ALA A 301 1.04 -6.43 -14.69
CA ALA A 301 1.69 -6.66 -13.42
C ALA A 301 1.37 -5.52 -12.44
N LEU A 302 1.18 -5.87 -11.17
CA LEU A 302 0.99 -4.93 -10.07
C LEU A 302 2.34 -4.67 -9.41
N LYS A 303 2.57 -3.46 -8.90
CA LYS A 303 3.93 -3.00 -8.59
C LYS A 303 4.39 -3.34 -7.17
N TYR A 304 3.46 -3.49 -6.23
CA TYR A 304 3.79 -3.69 -4.81
C TYR A 304 2.91 -4.75 -4.11
N THR A 305 2.11 -5.54 -4.82
CA THR A 305 1.17 -6.46 -4.17
C THR A 305 1.84 -7.63 -3.43
N ASP A 306 2.96 -8.12 -3.96
CA ASP A 306 3.88 -9.05 -3.31
C ASP A 306 4.57 -8.42 -2.09
N ASP A 307 5.09 -7.19 -2.25
CA ASP A 307 5.69 -6.37 -1.18
C ASP A 307 4.70 -6.13 -0.03
N ASP A 308 3.43 -5.85 -0.33
CA ASP A 308 2.36 -5.64 0.64
C ASP A 308 2.08 -6.91 1.44
N ALA A 309 1.97 -8.06 0.76
CA ALA A 309 1.82 -9.36 1.41
C ALA A 309 3.01 -9.69 2.33
N TYR A 310 4.24 -9.44 1.88
CA TYR A 310 5.43 -9.62 2.72
C TYR A 310 5.43 -8.71 3.96
N ARG A 311 4.93 -7.47 3.84
CA ARG A 311 4.86 -6.53 4.96
C ARG A 311 3.84 -6.95 6.01
N ILE A 312 2.68 -7.44 5.57
CA ILE A 312 1.66 -8.01 6.48
C ILE A 312 2.22 -9.25 7.19
N TYR A 313 2.90 -10.13 6.46
CA TYR A 313 3.57 -11.30 7.04
C TYR A 313 4.62 -10.90 8.07
N ALA A 314 5.52 -9.99 7.72
CA ALA A 314 6.58 -9.53 8.60
C ALA A 314 6.02 -8.86 9.86
N TYR A 315 4.93 -8.11 9.74
CA TYR A 315 4.22 -7.54 10.89
C TYR A 315 3.67 -8.64 11.81
N LEU A 316 2.89 -9.59 11.29
CA LEU A 316 2.30 -10.67 12.11
C LEU A 316 3.37 -11.56 12.79
N LYS A 317 4.54 -11.72 12.16
CA LYS A 317 5.70 -12.40 12.75
C LYS A 317 6.42 -11.59 13.83
N SER A 318 6.23 -10.27 13.87
CA SER A 318 6.91 -9.38 14.82
C SER A 318 6.26 -9.46 16.22
N PRO A 319 6.99 -9.06 17.29
CA PRO A 319 6.41 -8.97 18.64
C PRO A 319 5.12 -8.15 18.70
N GLU A 320 5.10 -7.03 17.96
CA GLU A 320 3.98 -6.09 17.87
C GLU A 320 2.78 -6.72 17.16
N GLY A 321 2.98 -7.49 16.09
CA GLY A 321 1.91 -8.20 15.38
C GLY A 321 1.51 -9.55 15.97
N GLY A 322 1.97 -9.87 17.18
CA GLY A 322 1.56 -11.06 17.92
C GLY A 322 2.61 -12.16 18.06
N ALA A 323 3.72 -12.07 17.31
CA ALA A 323 4.78 -13.08 17.21
C ALA A 323 4.25 -14.46 16.79
N LEU A 324 3.48 -14.50 15.70
CA LEU A 324 2.88 -15.74 15.21
C LEU A 324 3.94 -16.81 14.95
N LYS A 325 3.69 -18.03 15.42
CA LYS A 325 4.54 -19.20 15.13
C LYS A 325 4.37 -19.61 13.67
N ASP A 326 5.38 -20.30 13.12
CA ASP A 326 5.35 -20.76 11.72
C ASP A 326 4.14 -21.66 11.41
N GLU A 327 3.69 -22.44 12.39
CA GLU A 327 2.49 -23.28 12.25
C GLU A 327 1.17 -22.49 12.11
N GLN A 328 1.17 -21.20 12.49
CA GLN A 328 0.00 -20.32 12.54
C GLN A 328 -0.14 -19.40 11.32
N ILE A 329 0.88 -19.32 10.45
CA ILE A 329 0.92 -18.34 9.38
C ILE A 329 1.48 -18.96 8.10
N ASN A 330 0.73 -18.84 7.01
CA ASN A 330 1.18 -19.21 5.67
C ASN A 330 1.23 -17.97 4.78
N ILE A 331 2.29 -17.87 3.97
CA ILE A 331 2.44 -16.83 2.95
C ILE A 331 2.62 -17.51 1.59
N LEU A 332 1.85 -17.06 0.61
CA LEU A 332 1.88 -17.53 -0.77
C LEU A 332 2.08 -16.33 -1.68
N ILE A 333 3.23 -16.27 -2.35
CA ILE A 333 3.60 -15.20 -3.28
C ILE A 333 3.78 -15.78 -4.68
N ASP A 334 3.23 -15.08 -5.67
CA ASP A 334 3.33 -15.36 -7.10
C ASP A 334 3.27 -16.86 -7.42
N GLU A 335 4.36 -17.48 -7.89
CA GLU A 335 4.44 -18.89 -8.30
C GLU A 335 3.84 -19.88 -7.29
N SER A 336 3.90 -19.55 -6.00
CA SER A 336 3.32 -20.37 -4.93
C SER A 336 1.84 -20.10 -4.67
N ALA A 337 1.31 -18.95 -5.09
CA ALA A 337 -0.07 -18.52 -4.95
C ALA A 337 -1.01 -19.08 -6.05
N THR A 338 -0.90 -20.37 -6.33
CA THR A 338 -1.85 -21.08 -7.21
C THR A 338 -3.18 -21.29 -6.51
N LYS A 339 -4.27 -21.45 -7.28
CA LYS A 339 -5.61 -21.70 -6.71
C LYS A 339 -5.60 -22.88 -5.72
N GLU A 340 -4.95 -23.97 -6.11
CA GLU A 340 -4.85 -25.18 -5.30
C GLU A 340 -4.11 -24.93 -3.98
N ASN A 341 -2.93 -24.30 -4.05
CA ASN A 341 -2.11 -24.00 -2.87
C ASN A 341 -2.84 -23.06 -1.91
N VAL A 342 -3.54 -22.04 -2.42
CA VAL A 342 -4.33 -21.12 -1.58
C VAL A 342 -5.42 -21.87 -0.83
N LEU A 343 -6.22 -22.68 -1.52
CA LEU A 343 -7.29 -23.46 -0.90
C LEU A 343 -6.75 -24.46 0.12
N GLN A 344 -5.61 -25.09 -0.16
CA GLN A 344 -4.95 -26.02 0.76
C GLN A 344 -4.45 -25.30 2.01
N ALA A 345 -3.70 -24.20 1.85
CA ALA A 345 -3.18 -23.42 2.96
C ALA A 345 -4.30 -22.91 3.87
N MET A 346 -5.42 -22.44 3.30
CA MET A 346 -6.59 -22.04 4.08
C MET A 346 -7.18 -23.20 4.89
N LYS A 347 -7.39 -24.37 4.28
CA LYS A 347 -7.95 -25.54 4.99
C LYS A 347 -7.04 -25.99 6.14
N GLU A 348 -5.74 -26.08 5.89
CA GLU A 348 -4.77 -26.55 6.88
C GLU A 348 -4.55 -25.55 8.02
N THR A 349 -4.55 -24.26 7.72
CA THR A 349 -4.30 -23.19 8.70
C THR A 349 -5.55 -22.91 9.51
N PHE A 350 -6.69 -22.67 8.85
CA PHE A 350 -7.93 -22.27 9.51
C PHE A 350 -8.61 -23.44 10.22
N GLY A 351 -8.37 -24.68 9.80
CA GLY A 351 -8.84 -25.89 10.48
C GLY A 351 -8.25 -26.10 11.88
N LYS A 352 -7.09 -25.47 12.17
CA LYS A 352 -6.44 -25.54 13.49
C LYS A 352 -7.05 -24.55 14.49
N ALA A 353 -7.80 -23.56 14.04
CA ALA A 353 -8.37 -22.54 14.89
C ALA A 353 -9.39 -23.10 15.90
N GLY A 354 -9.32 -22.58 17.13
CA GLY A 354 -10.33 -22.79 18.17
C GLY A 354 -11.42 -21.69 18.14
N PRO A 355 -12.51 -21.86 18.91
CA PRO A 355 -13.63 -20.91 18.93
C PRO A 355 -13.28 -19.48 19.32
N ASN A 356 -12.25 -19.30 20.15
CA ASN A 356 -11.80 -17.98 20.63
C ASN A 356 -10.62 -17.42 19.83
N ASP A 357 -10.22 -18.07 18.73
CA ASP A 357 -9.13 -17.62 17.87
C ASP A 357 -9.65 -16.70 16.76
N LEU A 358 -8.75 -15.90 16.18
CA LEU A 358 -9.00 -15.11 14.97
C LEU A 358 -8.45 -15.85 13.74
N VAL A 359 -9.31 -16.04 12.74
CA VAL A 359 -8.86 -16.39 11.39
C VAL A 359 -8.61 -15.12 10.59
N PHE A 360 -7.43 -15.00 9.98
CA PHE A 360 -7.02 -13.83 9.22
C PHE A 360 -6.65 -14.23 7.77
N LEU A 361 -7.39 -13.75 6.80
CA LEU A 361 -7.10 -13.91 5.38
C LEU A 361 -6.71 -12.55 4.80
N TYR A 362 -5.55 -12.44 4.18
CA TYR A 362 -5.14 -11.25 3.44
C TYR A 362 -4.82 -11.63 1.99
N PHE A 363 -5.40 -10.93 1.03
CA PHE A 363 -5.14 -11.11 -0.40
C PHE A 363 -4.78 -9.77 -1.04
N SER A 364 -3.66 -9.71 -1.76
CA SER A 364 -3.24 -8.57 -2.56
C SER A 364 -2.98 -9.02 -4.00
N GLY A 365 -3.67 -8.42 -4.98
CA GLY A 365 -3.62 -8.87 -6.38
C GLY A 365 -4.81 -8.43 -7.23
N HIS A 366 -4.98 -8.98 -8.42
CA HIS A 366 -6.17 -8.72 -9.25
C HIS A 366 -7.40 -9.49 -8.77
N GLY A 367 -8.58 -8.90 -9.00
CA GLY A 367 -9.87 -9.53 -8.78
C GLY A 367 -10.79 -9.39 -9.99
N LEU A 368 -11.63 -10.41 -10.21
CA LEU A 368 -12.80 -10.34 -11.09
C LEU A 368 -14.08 -10.44 -10.26
N LYS A 369 -15.22 -10.19 -10.89
CA LYS A 369 -16.51 -10.31 -10.23
C LYS A 369 -16.69 -11.72 -9.64
N GLY A 370 -16.74 -11.81 -8.32
CA GLY A 370 -16.96 -13.05 -7.57
C GLY A 370 -15.72 -13.91 -7.37
N SER A 371 -14.52 -13.42 -7.70
CA SER A 371 -13.29 -14.21 -7.56
C SER A 371 -12.03 -13.36 -7.38
N PHE A 372 -11.14 -13.82 -6.53
CA PHE A 372 -9.72 -13.43 -6.56
C PHE A 372 -9.01 -14.14 -7.71
N LEU A 373 -7.90 -13.58 -8.18
CA LEU A 373 -7.09 -14.16 -9.24
C LEU A 373 -5.75 -14.66 -8.70
N PRO A 374 -5.62 -15.99 -8.51
CA PRO A 374 -4.34 -16.67 -8.31
C PRO A 374 -3.37 -16.47 -9.48
N ILE A 375 -2.09 -16.80 -9.26
CA ILE A 375 -1.04 -16.69 -10.29
C ILE A 375 -1.32 -17.58 -11.52
N ASP A 376 -1.97 -18.72 -11.32
CA ASP A 376 -2.27 -19.72 -12.35
C ASP A 376 -3.57 -19.40 -13.13
N PHE A 377 -4.11 -18.19 -12.96
CA PHE A 377 -5.21 -17.67 -13.76
C PHE A 377 -4.77 -17.43 -15.22
N ASP A 378 -5.35 -18.19 -16.15
CA ASP A 378 -4.97 -18.20 -17.57
C ASP A 378 -5.77 -17.21 -18.46
N GLY A 379 -6.61 -16.37 -17.84
CA GLY A 379 -7.58 -15.52 -18.55
C GLY A 379 -9.02 -16.04 -18.48
N PHE A 380 -9.22 -17.33 -18.19
CA PHE A 380 -10.54 -17.99 -18.22
C PHE A 380 -10.81 -18.90 -17.02
N HIS A 381 -9.84 -19.76 -16.68
CA HIS A 381 -9.89 -20.80 -15.67
C HIS A 381 -9.08 -20.43 -14.42
N ASN A 382 -9.11 -21.28 -13.37
CA ASN A 382 -8.36 -21.10 -12.11
C ASN A 382 -8.70 -19.84 -11.31
N LYS A 383 -9.90 -19.28 -11.48
CA LYS A 383 -10.45 -18.26 -10.58
C LYS A 383 -10.63 -18.84 -9.18
N LEU A 384 -10.15 -18.14 -8.16
CA LEU A 384 -10.45 -18.45 -6.77
C LEU A 384 -11.80 -17.82 -6.41
N LEU A 385 -12.86 -18.59 -6.47
CA LEU A 385 -14.21 -18.07 -6.26
C LEU A 385 -14.38 -17.67 -4.80
N HIS A 386 -15.03 -16.53 -4.58
CA HIS A 386 -15.36 -16.06 -3.24
C HIS A 386 -16.20 -17.07 -2.44
N GLU A 387 -17.06 -17.84 -3.13
CA GLU A 387 -17.83 -18.92 -2.52
C GLU A 387 -16.94 -20.04 -1.98
N GLU A 388 -15.86 -20.41 -2.69
CA GLU A 388 -14.89 -21.42 -2.23
C GLU A 388 -14.16 -20.93 -0.98
N VAL A 389 -13.77 -19.66 -0.96
CA VAL A 389 -13.14 -19.00 0.20
C VAL A 389 -14.10 -19.02 1.40
N ASN A 390 -15.36 -18.60 1.20
CA ASN A 390 -16.37 -18.59 2.25
C ASN A 390 -16.66 -19.97 2.82
N ASN A 391 -16.74 -21.00 1.98
CA ASN A 391 -17.01 -22.36 2.43
C ASN A 391 -15.91 -22.85 3.38
N ILE A 392 -14.65 -22.49 3.13
CA ILE A 392 -13.55 -22.80 4.04
C ILE A 392 -13.66 -21.97 5.33
N LEU A 393 -13.93 -20.67 5.24
CA LEU A 393 -14.11 -19.82 6.43
C LEU A 393 -15.25 -20.31 7.33
N LYS A 394 -16.37 -20.75 6.74
CA LYS A 394 -17.50 -21.37 7.45
C LYS A 394 -17.14 -22.69 8.12
N SER A 395 -16.26 -23.48 7.51
CA SER A 395 -15.79 -24.73 8.11
C SER A 395 -14.86 -24.53 9.31
N SER A 396 -14.30 -23.32 9.50
CA SER A 396 -13.47 -23.00 10.66
C SER A 396 -14.31 -22.88 11.92
N ARG A 397 -13.78 -23.40 13.04
CA ARG A 397 -14.42 -23.28 14.35
C ARG A 397 -14.29 -21.89 14.97
N ALA A 398 -13.40 -21.04 14.44
CA ALA A 398 -13.19 -19.70 14.94
C ALA A 398 -14.50 -18.89 14.90
N LYS A 399 -14.84 -18.23 16.01
CA LYS A 399 -15.96 -17.29 16.02
C LYS A 399 -15.65 -16.09 15.12
N TYR A 400 -14.43 -15.58 15.22
CA TYR A 400 -13.97 -14.35 14.57
C TYR A 400 -13.17 -14.66 13.30
N LYS A 401 -13.62 -14.11 12.16
CA LYS A 401 -12.91 -14.20 10.87
C LYS A 401 -12.76 -12.80 10.28
N LEU A 402 -11.54 -12.44 9.91
CA LEU A 402 -11.22 -11.21 9.20
C LEU A 402 -10.64 -11.56 7.83
N CYS A 403 -11.33 -11.15 6.78
CA CYS A 403 -10.86 -11.23 5.41
C CYS A 403 -10.53 -9.83 4.93
N ILE A 404 -9.35 -9.65 4.33
CA ILE A 404 -8.88 -8.38 3.82
C ILE A 404 -8.44 -8.58 2.37
N ALA A 405 -8.96 -7.76 1.48
CA ALA A 405 -8.61 -7.78 0.07
C ALA A 405 -8.07 -6.42 -0.37
N ASP A 406 -6.76 -6.36 -0.63
CA ASP A 406 -6.12 -5.27 -1.38
C ASP A 406 -6.10 -5.62 -2.87
N ALA A 407 -7.29 -5.73 -3.46
CA ALA A 407 -7.44 -6.14 -4.85
C ALA A 407 -8.25 -5.15 -5.67
N CYS A 408 -7.68 -4.72 -6.79
CA CYS A 408 -8.37 -3.89 -7.78
C CYS A 408 -9.50 -4.68 -8.45
N HIS A 409 -10.71 -4.12 -8.45
CA HIS A 409 -11.80 -4.59 -9.29
C HIS A 409 -11.68 -4.07 -10.73
N SER A 410 -10.77 -4.66 -11.53
CA SER A 410 -10.68 -4.40 -12.97
C SER A 410 -11.93 -4.85 -13.76
N GLY A 411 -12.91 -5.48 -13.10
CA GLY A 411 -14.10 -6.05 -13.72
C GLY A 411 -15.11 -5.04 -14.30
N SER A 412 -15.01 -3.75 -13.98
CA SER A 412 -15.88 -2.71 -14.55
C SER A 412 -15.53 -2.38 -16.01
N LEU A 413 -14.28 -2.59 -16.44
CA LEU A 413 -13.86 -2.36 -17.83
C LEU A 413 -14.45 -3.39 -18.82
N LEU A 414 -14.80 -4.60 -18.37
CA LEU A 414 -15.44 -5.64 -19.19
C LEU A 414 -16.98 -5.61 -19.11
N ALA A 415 -17.56 -5.10 -18.02
CA ALA A 415 -19.02 -5.01 -17.84
C ALA A 415 -19.66 -3.81 -18.57
N ALA A 416 -18.87 -2.79 -18.93
CA ALA A 416 -19.33 -1.65 -19.74
C ALA A 416 -19.85 -2.05 -21.14
N ARG A 417 -19.68 -3.32 -21.56
CA ARG A 417 -20.23 -3.86 -22.82
C ARG A 417 -21.59 -4.56 -22.72
N SER A 418 -22.17 -4.78 -21.52
CA SER A 418 -23.38 -5.62 -21.37
C SER A 418 -24.65 -4.91 -20.90
N GLY A 419 -24.65 -3.58 -20.71
CA GLY A 419 -25.87 -2.77 -20.59
C GLY A 419 -26.82 -3.11 -19.43
N THR A 420 -26.34 -3.76 -18.37
CA THR A 420 -27.14 -4.11 -17.17
C THR A 420 -26.88 -3.07 -16.07
N SER A 421 -27.91 -2.64 -15.33
CA SER A 421 -27.69 -1.63 -14.27
C SER A 421 -26.76 -2.17 -13.18
N VAL A 422 -25.82 -1.33 -12.80
CA VAL A 422 -24.64 -1.70 -12.00
C VAL A 422 -25.00 -1.91 -10.53
N ASP A 423 -26.02 -1.21 -10.01
CA ASP A 423 -26.41 -1.24 -8.59
C ASP A 423 -27.05 -2.55 -8.11
N ASP A 424 -27.96 -3.13 -8.89
CA ASP A 424 -28.74 -4.32 -8.49
C ASP A 424 -27.90 -5.61 -8.44
N VAL A 425 -26.79 -5.59 -9.17
CA VAL A 425 -25.87 -6.72 -9.31
C VAL A 425 -24.76 -6.67 -8.23
N LEU A 426 -24.46 -5.48 -7.71
CA LEU A 426 -23.45 -5.23 -6.68
C LEU A 426 -23.96 -5.53 -5.27
N SER A 427 -25.23 -5.29 -4.98
CA SER A 427 -25.85 -5.66 -3.69
C SER A 427 -25.83 -7.17 -3.44
N LYS A 428 -26.04 -7.97 -4.49
CA LYS A 428 -25.97 -9.44 -4.48
C LYS A 428 -24.53 -9.98 -4.40
N TYR A 429 -23.57 -9.17 -4.85
CA TYR A 429 -22.14 -9.47 -4.87
C TYR A 429 -21.51 -9.40 -3.47
N TYR A 430 -21.76 -8.31 -2.73
CA TYR A 430 -21.27 -8.16 -1.36
C TYR A 430 -21.99 -9.07 -0.36
N SER A 431 -23.28 -9.35 -0.60
CA SER A 431 -24.05 -10.24 0.27
C SER A 431 -23.56 -11.68 0.22
N THR A 432 -22.98 -12.15 -0.89
CA THR A 432 -22.48 -13.54 -0.99
C THR A 432 -21.20 -13.76 -0.18
N LEU A 433 -20.28 -12.79 -0.14
CA LEU A 433 -19.09 -12.77 0.74
C LEU A 433 -19.45 -12.51 2.20
N ALA A 434 -20.39 -11.60 2.44
CA ALA A 434 -20.89 -11.26 3.77
C ALA A 434 -21.81 -12.35 4.39
N GLN A 435 -22.27 -13.32 3.59
CA GLN A 435 -23.09 -14.47 4.03
C GLN A 435 -22.29 -15.58 4.72
N ALA A 436 -21.05 -15.31 5.13
CA ALA A 436 -20.39 -16.14 6.13
C ALA A 436 -21.10 -15.95 7.47
N ASP A 437 -21.35 -17.04 8.21
CA ASP A 437 -22.07 -17.00 9.48
C ASP A 437 -21.50 -15.94 10.45
N SER A 438 -22.33 -15.48 11.39
CA SER A 438 -22.04 -14.45 12.39
C SER A 438 -20.58 -14.46 12.87
N GLY A 439 -19.90 -13.32 12.74
CA GLY A 439 -18.50 -13.12 13.14
C GLY A 439 -17.50 -13.00 11.99
N THR A 440 -17.95 -12.74 10.75
CA THR A 440 -17.05 -12.55 9.60
C THR A 440 -17.05 -11.11 9.10
N ALA A 441 -15.91 -10.44 9.17
CA ALA A 441 -15.68 -9.13 8.60
C ALA A 441 -14.86 -9.23 7.30
N LEU A 442 -15.29 -8.54 6.25
CA LEU A 442 -14.56 -8.37 5.00
C LEU A 442 -14.21 -6.90 4.80
N ILE A 443 -12.91 -6.57 4.76
CA ILE A 443 -12.43 -5.24 4.43
C ILE A 443 -11.83 -5.27 3.03
N MET A 444 -12.28 -4.37 2.17
CA MET A 444 -11.78 -4.20 0.80
C MET A 444 -11.10 -2.85 0.68
N SER A 445 -10.06 -2.81 -0.14
CA SER A 445 -9.23 -1.62 -0.29
C SER A 445 -9.92 -0.48 -1.04
N SER A 446 -10.90 -0.74 -1.89
CA SER A 446 -11.65 0.28 -2.63
C SER A 446 -13.11 -0.14 -2.84
N LYS A 447 -13.97 0.81 -3.25
CA LYS A 447 -15.29 0.48 -3.81
C LYS A 447 -15.16 -0.27 -5.14
N SER A 448 -16.25 -0.89 -5.59
CA SER A 448 -16.29 -1.71 -6.81
C SER A 448 -16.01 -0.96 -8.11
N ASP A 449 -16.15 0.36 -8.11
CA ASP A 449 -15.91 1.28 -9.22
C ASP A 449 -14.60 2.08 -9.06
N GLU A 450 -13.87 1.87 -7.96
CA GLU A 450 -12.60 2.52 -7.64
C GLU A 450 -11.43 1.54 -7.80
N THR A 451 -10.23 2.08 -8.06
CA THR A 451 -8.99 1.28 -8.18
C THR A 451 -8.21 1.37 -6.87
N SER A 452 -7.64 0.26 -6.39
CA SER A 452 -6.69 0.32 -5.29
C SER A 452 -5.43 1.06 -5.75
N LEU A 453 -4.98 2.04 -4.96
CA LEU A 453 -3.88 2.90 -5.35
C LEU A 453 -2.59 2.47 -4.68
N GLU A 454 -1.56 2.38 -5.53
CA GLU A 454 -0.18 2.21 -5.12
C GLU A 454 0.50 3.57 -5.03
N SER A 455 1.19 3.84 -3.93
CA SER A 455 1.95 5.09 -3.77
C SER A 455 3.42 4.83 -4.02
N SER A 456 3.99 5.53 -5.01
CA SER A 456 5.45 5.56 -5.23
C SER A 456 6.20 6.19 -4.05
N GLY A 457 5.57 7.14 -3.34
CA GLY A 457 6.11 7.74 -2.11
C GLY A 457 6.16 6.77 -0.94
N LEU A 458 5.13 5.93 -0.77
CA LEU A 458 5.08 4.90 0.27
C LEU A 458 5.81 3.61 -0.13
N ARG A 459 6.01 3.39 -1.44
CA ARG A 459 6.49 2.13 -2.05
C ARG A 459 5.72 0.90 -1.56
N GLN A 460 4.40 1.01 -1.57
CA GLN A 460 3.43 0.01 -1.12
C GLN A 460 2.02 0.45 -1.55
N GLY A 461 1.05 -0.46 -1.48
CA GLY A 461 -0.38 -0.13 -1.56
C GLY A 461 -0.77 0.84 -0.44
N VAL A 462 -1.51 1.90 -0.77
CA VAL A 462 -1.91 2.91 0.23
C VAL A 462 -2.79 2.26 1.30
N PHE A 463 -3.69 1.38 0.90
CA PHE A 463 -4.52 0.62 1.83
C PHE A 463 -3.68 -0.26 2.76
N SER A 464 -2.78 -1.07 2.20
CA SER A 464 -1.89 -1.96 2.97
C SER A 464 -0.99 -1.20 3.95
N HIS A 465 -0.57 0.03 3.60
CA HIS A 465 0.16 0.91 4.51
C HIS A 465 -0.63 1.20 5.80
N PHE A 466 -1.84 1.73 5.65
CA PHE A 466 -2.65 2.17 6.78
C PHE A 466 -3.26 1.00 7.54
N LEU A 467 -3.49 -0.13 6.88
CA LEU A 467 -3.83 -1.38 7.55
C LEU A 467 -2.77 -1.77 8.59
N ILE A 468 -1.49 -1.79 8.21
CA ILE A 468 -0.40 -2.14 9.13
C ILE A 468 -0.28 -1.11 10.27
N ARG A 469 -0.40 0.19 9.97
CA ARG A 469 -0.35 1.25 10.99
C ARG A 469 -1.48 1.14 12.00
N GLY A 470 -2.70 0.92 11.52
CA GLY A 470 -3.87 0.73 12.38
C GLY A 470 -3.70 -0.48 13.28
N MET A 471 -3.32 -1.63 12.73
CA MET A 471 -3.10 -2.86 13.51
C MET A 471 -1.98 -2.72 14.56
N LYS A 472 -0.94 -1.91 14.29
CA LYS A 472 0.14 -1.61 15.25
C LYS A 472 -0.32 -0.81 16.46
N GLY A 473 -1.53 -0.27 16.45
CA GLY A 473 -2.11 0.47 17.56
C GLY A 473 -2.49 1.91 17.25
N GLU A 474 -2.21 2.43 16.05
CA GLU A 474 -2.64 3.80 15.71
C GLU A 474 -4.17 3.92 15.59
N ALA A 475 -4.85 2.79 15.40
CA ALA A 475 -6.30 2.72 15.38
C ALA A 475 -6.94 2.65 16.78
N ASP A 476 -6.15 2.45 17.86
CA ASP A 476 -6.66 2.34 19.25
C ASP A 476 -7.16 3.72 19.76
N ALA A 477 -8.36 4.09 19.30
CA ALA A 477 -8.93 5.41 19.54
C ALA A 477 -9.35 5.62 20.99
N ASN A 478 -9.75 4.54 21.68
CA ASN A 478 -10.16 4.59 23.09
C ASN A 478 -9.00 4.38 24.08
N GLY A 479 -7.80 4.00 23.61
CA GLY A 479 -6.59 3.82 24.40
C GLY A 479 -6.62 2.58 25.32
N ASN A 480 -7.47 1.60 25.03
CA ASN A 480 -7.60 0.38 25.83
C ASN A 480 -6.56 -0.70 25.47
N ARG A 481 -5.63 -0.39 24.55
CA ARG A 481 -4.57 -1.25 24.03
C ARG A 481 -5.07 -2.45 23.23
N VAL A 482 -6.30 -2.39 22.75
CA VAL A 482 -6.94 -3.40 21.89
C VAL A 482 -7.47 -2.66 20.69
N VAL A 483 -7.06 -3.08 19.49
CA VAL A 483 -7.64 -2.54 18.26
C VAL A 483 -8.80 -3.44 17.88
N SER A 484 -10.02 -2.89 17.90
CA SER A 484 -11.22 -3.53 17.39
C SER A 484 -11.32 -3.42 15.86
N VAL A 485 -12.14 -4.26 15.22
CA VAL A 485 -12.35 -4.20 13.77
C VAL A 485 -12.99 -2.88 13.33
N ARG A 486 -13.86 -2.28 14.18
CA ARG A 486 -14.45 -0.97 13.91
C ARG A 486 -13.39 0.12 13.94
N GLU A 487 -12.59 0.18 15.00
CA GLU A 487 -11.46 1.10 15.12
C GLU A 487 -10.48 0.98 13.96
N LEU A 488 -10.10 -0.26 13.62
CA LEU A 488 -9.22 -0.53 12.49
C LEU A 488 -9.82 0.00 11.18
N TYR A 489 -11.09 -0.27 10.92
CA TYR A 489 -11.75 0.19 9.71
C TYR A 489 -11.87 1.72 9.66
N ASP A 490 -12.26 2.36 10.76
CA ASP A 490 -12.42 3.82 10.84
C ASP A 490 -11.07 4.49 10.58
N PHE A 491 -9.99 4.00 11.21
CA PHE A 491 -8.62 4.46 10.96
C PHE A 491 -8.19 4.28 9.51
N ILE A 492 -8.37 3.07 8.93
CA ILE A 492 -7.99 2.79 7.55
C ILE A 492 -8.78 3.67 6.59
N SER A 493 -10.10 3.74 6.77
CA SER A 493 -11.00 4.52 5.92
C SER A 493 -10.60 5.98 5.92
N GLU A 494 -10.41 6.59 7.09
CA GLU A 494 -9.98 7.98 7.22
C GLU A 494 -8.62 8.21 6.54
N ASN A 495 -7.61 7.42 6.89
CA ASN A 495 -6.25 7.67 6.45
C ASN A 495 -6.03 7.35 4.96
N VAL A 496 -6.61 6.27 4.43
CA VAL A 496 -6.53 5.93 3.01
C VAL A 496 -7.22 6.99 2.18
N ARG A 497 -8.39 7.46 2.61
CA ARG A 497 -9.13 8.50 1.89
C ARG A 497 -8.37 9.82 1.94
N ASN A 498 -7.84 10.21 3.09
CA ASN A 498 -7.02 11.41 3.21
C ASN A 498 -5.75 11.32 2.35
N TYR A 499 -5.02 10.20 2.40
CA TYR A 499 -3.77 10.02 1.67
C TYR A 499 -3.98 9.95 0.15
N THR A 500 -5.05 9.28 -0.32
CA THR A 500 -5.32 9.16 -1.76
C THR A 500 -6.02 10.37 -2.36
N GLY A 501 -6.38 11.37 -1.55
CA GLY A 501 -7.26 12.47 -1.97
C GLY A 501 -8.65 11.96 -2.35
N PHE A 502 -9.16 11.00 -1.58
CA PHE A 502 -10.47 10.34 -1.72
C PHE A 502 -10.66 9.53 -3.01
N ARG A 503 -9.57 9.21 -3.72
CA ARG A 503 -9.59 8.34 -4.92
C ARG A 503 -9.76 6.86 -4.60
N GLN A 504 -9.49 6.47 -3.35
CA GLN A 504 -9.67 5.13 -2.84
C GLN A 504 -10.48 5.19 -1.54
N SER A 505 -11.61 4.52 -1.53
CA SER A 505 -12.53 4.43 -0.38
C SER A 505 -12.62 2.99 0.09
N PRO A 506 -11.91 2.62 1.16
CA PRO A 506 -12.05 1.29 1.75
C PRO A 506 -13.49 0.99 2.14
N VAL A 507 -13.88 -0.28 2.05
CA VAL A 507 -15.24 -0.73 2.37
C VAL A 507 -15.18 -1.91 3.32
N ILE A 508 -16.01 -1.90 4.36
CA ILE A 508 -16.25 -3.08 5.22
C ILE A 508 -17.65 -3.65 5.00
N LYS A 509 -17.75 -4.98 4.95
CA LYS A 509 -18.99 -5.77 4.82
C LYS A 509 -18.91 -7.02 5.70
N GLY A 510 -20.04 -7.70 5.89
CA GLY A 510 -20.13 -8.91 6.69
C GLY A 510 -21.14 -8.82 7.83
N ASP A 511 -21.50 -9.96 8.38
CA ASP A 511 -22.15 -10.08 9.68
C ASP A 511 -21.07 -10.29 10.73
N TYR A 512 -20.66 -9.23 11.42
CA TYR A 512 -19.56 -9.25 12.39
C TYR A 512 -19.85 -8.37 13.60
N ASP A 513 -19.18 -8.71 14.71
CA ASP A 513 -19.16 -7.89 15.91
C ASP A 513 -18.12 -6.77 15.73
N GLY A 514 -18.57 -5.51 15.82
CA GLY A 514 -17.68 -4.34 15.69
C GLY A 514 -16.60 -4.27 16.77
N SER A 515 -16.79 -4.95 17.91
CA SER A 515 -15.82 -5.05 19.00
C SER A 515 -14.80 -6.18 18.80
N MET A 516 -14.92 -6.98 17.74
CA MET A 516 -13.98 -8.06 17.41
C MET A 516 -12.54 -7.54 17.44
N THR A 517 -11.70 -8.14 18.28
CA THR A 517 -10.28 -7.79 18.38
C THR A 517 -9.51 -8.21 17.12
N VAL A 518 -8.74 -7.29 16.56
CA VAL A 518 -7.90 -7.52 15.37
C VAL A 518 -6.43 -7.15 15.59
N GLY A 519 -6.13 -6.45 16.69
CA GLY A 519 -4.77 -6.13 17.12
C GLY A 519 -4.69 -5.89 18.62
N VAL A 520 -3.49 -6.02 19.19
CA VAL A 520 -3.22 -5.73 20.61
C VAL A 520 -1.94 -4.90 20.69
N VAL A 521 -2.02 -3.75 21.34
CA VAL A 521 -0.87 -2.85 21.53
C VAL A 521 -0.04 -3.38 22.70
N ARG A 522 1.17 -3.87 22.40
CA ARG A 522 2.06 -4.57 23.35
C ARG A 522 3.19 -3.69 23.89
#